data_AF-A0A7S4MAN3-F1
#
_entry.id   AF-A0A7S4MAN3-F1
#
_cell.length_a   1.000
_cell.length_b   1.000
_cell.length_c   1.000
_cell.angle_alpha   90.00
_cell.angle_beta   90.00
_cell.angle_gamma   90.00
#
_symmetry.space_group_name_H-M   'P 1'
#
loop_
_entity.id
_entity.type
_entity.pdbx_description
1 polymer ?
#
loop_
_entity_poly.entity_id
_entity_poly.type
_entity_poly.pdbx_seq_one_letter_code
_entity_poly.pdbx_strand_id
1 'polypeptide(L)'
;FPELEGLRDTHCMIHPIEGGVENSHGKVNILLQAYLSRAEFKNFALVSDSAYVVKNASRIFRGLLEVAMYRGYPELTYELLLWCKMLDKRLWWKQHPLHQFGLKPSTMYKLEEKNATLDRLVDMSASEIGNLVGHMRMGDTIVDFVSR
;
A
#
# COMPACT_ATOMS: atom_id res chain seq x y z
N PHE A 1 14.45 17.20 11.65
CA PHE A 1 14.03 16.15 12.61
C PHE A 1 14.59 14.81 12.14
N PRO A 2 15.62 14.23 12.80
CA PRO A 2 16.43 13.15 12.22
C PRO A 2 15.64 11.90 11.78
N GLU A 3 14.64 11.49 12.56
CA GLU A 3 13.78 10.35 12.19
C GLU A 3 12.90 10.66 10.98
N LEU A 4 12.33 11.86 10.89
CA LEU A 4 11.48 12.27 9.77
C LEU A 4 12.26 12.38 8.46
N GLU A 5 13.50 12.87 8.53
CA GLU A 5 14.45 12.87 7.41
C GLU A 5 14.78 11.43 6.98
N GLY A 6 15.06 10.54 7.95
CA GLY A 6 15.28 9.13 7.65
C GLY A 6 14.08 8.48 6.95
N LEU A 7 12.85 8.73 7.42
CA LEU A 7 11.62 8.23 6.78
C LEU A 7 11.43 8.78 5.37
N ARG A 8 11.73 10.06 5.15
CA ARG A 8 11.71 10.69 3.82
C ARG A 8 12.59 9.95 2.83
N ASP A 9 13.80 9.58 3.26
CA ASP A 9 14.82 9.04 2.36
C ASP A 9 14.67 7.52 2.13
N THR A 10 14.04 6.80 3.06
CA THR A 10 14.00 5.33 3.03
C THR A 10 12.61 4.73 2.80
N HIS A 11 11.54 5.49 3.09
CA HIS A 11 10.16 4.95 3.10
C HIS A 11 9.18 5.78 2.25
N CYS A 12 9.62 6.84 1.57
CA CYS A 12 8.79 7.55 0.59
C CYS A 12 9.00 6.98 -0.81
N MET A 13 7.91 6.75 -1.54
CA MET A 13 7.95 6.26 -2.92
C MET A 13 7.83 7.41 -3.93
N ILE A 14 7.11 8.48 -3.58
CA ILE A 14 6.85 9.62 -4.44
C ILE A 14 7.81 10.76 -4.08
N HIS A 15 8.62 11.18 -5.06
CA HIS A 15 9.53 12.31 -4.96
C HIS A 15 9.31 13.31 -6.11
N PRO A 16 9.62 14.60 -5.92
CA PRO A 16 10.11 15.22 -4.69
C PRO A 16 9.01 15.35 -3.61
N ILE A 17 9.40 15.38 -2.34
CA ILE A 17 8.47 15.69 -1.24
C ILE A 17 8.31 17.20 -1.18
N GLU A 18 7.17 17.68 -1.68
CA GLU A 18 6.82 19.09 -1.60
C GLU A 18 6.74 19.55 -0.12
N GLY A 19 7.37 20.69 0.17
CA GLY A 19 7.51 21.23 1.52
C GLY A 19 8.68 20.69 2.34
N GLY A 20 9.18 19.48 2.07
CA GLY A 20 10.25 18.88 2.86
C GLY A 20 9.92 18.69 4.34
N VAL A 21 10.94 18.41 5.17
CA VAL A 21 10.75 18.02 6.58
C VAL A 21 10.42 19.18 7.53
N GLU A 22 10.70 20.42 7.11
CA GLU A 22 10.56 21.61 7.94
C GLU A 22 9.14 22.21 7.88
N ASN A 23 8.35 21.84 6.87
CA ASN A 23 6.99 22.36 6.69
C ASN A 23 5.92 21.36 7.14
N SER A 24 4.81 21.86 7.69
CA SER A 24 3.72 21.02 8.18
C SER A 24 3.12 20.12 7.11
N HIS A 25 2.90 20.63 5.89
CA HIS A 25 2.36 19.84 4.78
C HIS A 25 3.36 18.77 4.29
N GLY A 26 4.66 19.07 4.30
CA GLY A 26 5.70 18.11 3.95
C GLY A 26 5.82 17.00 5.01
N LYS A 27 5.70 17.33 6.30
CA LYS A 27 5.57 16.33 7.37
C LYS A 27 4.36 15.41 7.16
N VAL A 28 3.18 15.96 6.86
CA VAL A 28 1.98 15.16 6.56
C VAL A 28 2.22 14.21 5.38
N ASN A 29 2.86 14.70 4.30
CA ASN A 29 3.20 13.90 3.14
C ASN A 29 4.11 12.71 3.53
N ILE A 30 5.22 12.98 4.21
CA ILE A 30 6.17 11.95 4.67
C ILE A 30 5.47 10.91 5.55
N LEU A 31 4.66 11.34 6.52
CA LEU A 31 3.96 10.43 7.42
C LEU A 31 2.96 9.53 6.67
N LEU A 32 2.26 10.07 5.68
CA LEU A 32 1.32 9.30 4.86
C LEU A 32 2.04 8.25 4.01
N GLN A 33 3.14 8.63 3.35
CA GLN A 33 3.94 7.71 2.55
C GLN A 33 4.63 6.64 3.42
N ALA A 34 5.20 7.03 4.55
CA ALA A 34 5.80 6.11 5.52
C ALA A 34 4.76 5.12 6.07
N TYR A 35 3.52 5.56 6.30
CA TYR A 35 2.43 4.66 6.65
C TYR A 35 2.19 3.62 5.55
N LEU A 36 2.05 4.02 4.29
CA LEU A 36 1.83 3.11 3.15
C LEU A 36 2.99 2.12 2.97
N SER A 37 4.22 2.57 3.17
CA SER A 37 5.44 1.73 3.13
C SER A 37 5.65 0.85 4.36
N ARG A 38 4.69 0.84 5.29
CA ARG A 38 4.74 0.05 6.53
C ARG A 38 5.94 0.35 7.42
N ALA A 39 6.42 1.60 7.40
CA ALA A 39 7.51 2.05 8.24
C ALA A 39 7.19 1.89 9.74
N GLU A 40 8.23 1.59 10.51
CA GLU A 40 8.18 1.63 11.97
C GLU A 40 8.56 3.04 12.46
N PHE A 41 7.71 3.62 13.31
CA PHE A 41 7.97 4.90 13.96
C PHE A 41 8.51 4.64 15.37
N LYS A 42 9.70 5.16 15.67
CA LYS A 42 10.39 5.03 16.97
C LYS A 42 9.96 6.13 17.95
N ASN A 43 9.75 7.35 17.46
CA ASN A 43 9.31 8.46 18.30
C ASN A 43 7.79 8.42 18.53
N PHE A 44 7.38 8.41 19.79
CA PHE A 44 5.97 8.41 20.20
C PHE A 44 5.15 9.57 19.62
N ALA A 45 5.74 10.76 19.48
CA ALA A 45 5.07 11.90 18.84
C ALA A 45 4.75 11.60 17.37
N LEU A 46 5.68 10.98 16.64
CA LEU A 46 5.46 10.60 15.24
C LEU A 46 4.45 9.45 15.09
N VAL A 47 4.40 8.52 16.05
CA VAL A 47 3.33 7.49 16.09
C VAL A 47 1.96 8.15 16.19
N SER A 48 1.79 9.09 17.13
CA SER A 48 0.53 9.82 17.32
C SER A 48 0.18 10.67 16.09
N ASP A 49 1.14 11.42 15.56
CA ASP A 49 0.94 12.27 14.39
C ASP A 49 0.56 11.45 13.16
N SER A 50 1.22 10.31 12.93
CA SER A 50 0.93 9.41 11.83
C SER A 50 -0.49 8.84 11.93
N ALA A 51 -0.90 8.39 13.12
CA ALA A 51 -2.25 7.88 13.35
C ALA A 51 -3.32 8.96 13.08
N TYR A 52 -3.07 10.20 13.52
CA TYR A 52 -3.95 11.33 13.24
C TYR A 52 -4.03 11.64 11.74
N VAL A 53 -2.89 11.71 11.06
CA VAL A 53 -2.80 11.98 9.61
C VAL A 53 -3.56 10.92 8.82
N VAL A 54 -3.30 9.64 9.06
CA VAL A 54 -3.91 8.54 8.30
C VAL A 54 -5.43 8.50 8.49
N LYS A 55 -5.91 8.65 9.73
CA LYS A 55 -7.35 8.65 10.03
C LYS A 55 -8.07 9.79 9.31
N ASN A 56 -7.49 10.98 9.29
CA ASN A 56 -8.10 12.13 8.63
C ASN A 56 -7.95 12.05 7.10
N ALA A 57 -6.79 11.64 6.60
CA ALA A 57 -6.55 11.43 5.16
C ALA A 57 -7.58 10.46 4.58
N SER A 58 -7.79 9.30 5.21
CA SER A 58 -8.75 8.29 4.75
C SER A 58 -10.19 8.85 4.64
N ARG A 59 -10.59 9.79 5.51
CA ARG A 59 -11.89 10.48 5.41
C ARG A 59 -11.92 11.54 4.32
N ILE A 60 -10.85 12.33 4.20
CA ILE A 60 -10.70 13.39 3.19
C ILE A 60 -10.72 12.78 1.79
N PHE A 61 -9.94 11.73 1.53
CA PHE A 61 -9.89 11.06 0.22
C PHE A 61 -11.25 10.48 -0.18
N ARG A 62 -12.03 9.91 0.77
CA ARG A 62 -13.40 9.46 0.48
C ARG A 62 -14.34 10.61 0.15
N GLY A 63 -14.31 11.70 0.92
CA GLY A 63 -15.11 12.88 0.62
C GLY A 63 -14.78 13.48 -0.75
N LEU A 64 -13.49 13.53 -1.11
CA LEU A 64 -13.05 13.96 -2.43
C LEU A 64 -13.53 12.99 -3.53
N LEU A 65 -13.47 11.68 -3.28
CA LEU A 65 -13.93 10.66 -4.23
C LEU A 65 -15.43 10.83 -4.53
N GLU A 66 -16.25 11.00 -3.50
CA GLU A 66 -17.69 11.25 -3.65
C GLU A 66 -17.97 12.52 -4.47
N VAL A 67 -17.24 13.61 -4.22
CA VAL A 67 -17.36 14.84 -5.00
C VAL A 67 -16.94 14.63 -6.47
N ALA A 68 -15.83 13.94 -6.71
CA ALA A 68 -15.35 13.65 -8.07
C ALA A 68 -16.33 12.79 -8.86
N MET A 69 -16.90 11.76 -8.20
CA MET A 69 -17.95 10.91 -8.78
C MET A 69 -19.21 11.72 -9.10
N TYR A 70 -19.69 12.55 -8.17
CA TYR A 70 -20.87 13.39 -8.37
C TYR A 70 -20.70 14.37 -9.54
N ARG A 71 -19.50 14.91 -9.72
CA ARG A 71 -19.18 15.84 -10.82
C ARG A 71 -18.85 15.16 -12.15
N GLY A 72 -18.73 13.83 -12.17
CA GLY A 72 -18.36 13.08 -13.37
C GLY A 72 -16.93 13.36 -13.84
N TYR A 73 -15.95 13.42 -12.92
CA TYR A 73 -14.53 13.57 -13.26
C TYR A 73 -13.83 12.20 -13.24
N PRO A 74 -13.87 11.41 -14.34
CA PRO A 74 -13.48 10.00 -14.32
C PRO A 74 -12.01 9.77 -13.94
N GLU A 75 -11.10 10.59 -14.45
CA GLU A 75 -9.67 10.48 -14.14
C GLU A 75 -9.40 10.75 -12.65
N LEU A 76 -9.97 11.85 -12.12
CA LEU A 76 -9.83 12.18 -10.71
C LEU A 76 -10.50 11.13 -9.81
N THR A 77 -11.66 10.61 -10.20
CA THR A 77 -12.34 9.52 -9.49
C THR A 77 -11.46 8.28 -9.41
N TYR A 78 -10.80 7.91 -10.52
CA TYR A 78 -9.90 6.76 -10.54
C TYR A 78 -8.71 6.96 -9.59
N GLU A 79 -8.04 8.11 -9.64
CA GLU A 79 -6.92 8.44 -8.76
C GLU A 79 -7.32 8.46 -7.29
N LEU A 80 -8.44 9.09 -6.95
CA LEU A 80 -8.94 9.15 -5.57
C LEU A 80 -9.36 7.77 -5.06
N LEU A 81 -9.94 6.92 -5.91
CA LEU A 81 -10.25 5.54 -5.57
C LEU A 81 -8.98 4.75 -5.28
N LEU A 82 -7.93 4.95 -6.06
CA LEU A 82 -6.63 4.33 -5.84
C LEU A 82 -6.06 4.74 -4.48
N TRP A 83 -6.07 6.03 -4.15
CA TRP A 83 -5.65 6.53 -2.83
C TRP A 83 -6.48 5.96 -1.69
N CYS A 84 -7.80 5.87 -1.83
CA CYS A 84 -8.66 5.23 -0.84
C CYS A 84 -8.25 3.77 -0.59
N LYS A 85 -8.08 2.98 -1.66
CA LYS A 85 -7.65 1.58 -1.56
C LYS A 85 -6.29 1.45 -0.89
N MET A 86 -5.33 2.31 -1.25
CA MET A 86 -3.98 2.28 -0.67
C MET A 86 -4.00 2.55 0.82
N LEU A 87 -4.74 3.56 1.27
CA LEU A 87 -4.84 3.92 2.68
C LEU A 87 -5.53 2.83 3.49
N ASP A 88 -6.60 2.24 2.95
CA ASP A 88 -7.37 1.20 3.63
C ASP A 88 -6.59 -0.12 3.74
N LYS A 89 -5.82 -0.46 2.72
CA LYS A 89 -5.03 -1.71 2.68
C LYS A 89 -3.59 -1.53 3.17
N ARG A 90 -3.17 -0.29 3.48
CA ARG A 90 -1.78 0.07 3.79
C ARG A 90 -0.81 -0.58 2.80
N LEU A 91 -1.03 -0.24 1.53
CA LEU A 91 -0.34 -0.85 0.39
C LEU A 91 -0.21 0.17 -0.74
N TRP A 92 0.93 0.20 -1.43
CA TRP A 92 1.12 1.00 -2.63
C TRP A 92 0.50 0.36 -3.88
N TRP A 93 0.10 1.17 -4.87
CA TRP A 93 -0.49 0.70 -6.12
C TRP A 93 0.41 -0.22 -6.96
N LYS A 94 1.74 -0.14 -6.76
CA LYS A 94 2.72 -0.97 -7.49
C LYS A 94 2.99 -2.31 -6.81
N GLN A 95 2.55 -2.51 -5.57
CA GLN A 95 2.83 -3.73 -4.83
C GLN A 95 1.88 -4.85 -5.26
N HIS A 96 2.33 -6.09 -5.12
CA HIS A 96 1.52 -7.24 -5.45
C HIS A 96 0.22 -7.27 -4.62
N PRO A 97 -0.98 -7.42 -5.22
CA PRO A 97 -2.26 -7.34 -4.50
C PRO A 97 -2.39 -8.31 -3.31
N LEU A 98 -1.73 -9.47 -3.37
CA LEU A 98 -1.76 -10.46 -2.29
C LEU A 98 -1.09 -10.02 -0.98
N HIS A 99 -0.35 -8.91 -0.96
CA HIS A 99 0.13 -8.30 0.30
C HIS A 99 -1.00 -7.92 1.26
N GLN A 100 -2.25 -7.80 0.78
CA GLN A 100 -3.42 -7.52 1.62
C GLN A 100 -3.84 -8.71 2.50
N PHE A 101 -3.40 -9.93 2.19
CA PHE A 101 -3.82 -11.16 2.89
C PHE A 101 -2.82 -11.67 3.92
N GLY A 102 -1.74 -10.92 4.19
CA GLY A 102 -0.78 -11.28 5.25
C GLY A 102 0.03 -12.55 4.96
N LEU A 103 0.29 -12.84 3.69
CA LEU A 103 1.19 -13.94 3.29
C LEU A 103 2.58 -13.75 3.90
N LYS A 104 3.26 -14.87 4.17
CA LYS A 104 4.65 -14.83 4.68
C LYS A 104 5.55 -14.08 3.70
N PRO A 105 6.50 -13.25 4.18
CA PRO A 105 7.41 -12.50 3.30
C PRO A 105 8.15 -13.38 2.29
N SER A 106 8.54 -14.60 2.67
CA SER A 106 9.20 -15.56 1.76
C SER A 106 8.29 -16.03 0.61
N THR A 107 6.97 -16.15 0.85
CA THR A 107 6.00 -16.49 -0.19
C THR A 107 5.79 -15.29 -1.12
N MET A 108 5.62 -14.10 -0.56
CA MET A 108 5.47 -12.87 -1.35
C MET A 108 6.69 -12.61 -2.23
N TYR A 109 7.90 -12.76 -1.69
CA TYR A 109 9.14 -12.60 -2.44
C TYR A 109 9.19 -13.53 -3.66
N LYS A 110 8.81 -14.80 -3.52
CA LYS A 110 8.79 -15.74 -4.65
C LYS A 110 7.72 -15.40 -5.69
N LEU A 111 6.54 -14.92 -5.26
CA LEU A 111 5.50 -14.47 -6.18
C LEU A 111 6.00 -13.28 -7.02
N GLU A 112 6.64 -12.31 -6.37
CA GLU A 112 7.21 -11.13 -7.02
C GLU A 112 8.40 -11.49 -7.92
N GLU A 113 9.33 -12.32 -7.45
CA GLU A 113 10.50 -12.79 -8.22
C GLU A 113 10.07 -13.53 -9.50
N LYS A 114 8.98 -14.31 -9.44
CA LYS A 114 8.46 -15.05 -10.58
C LYS A 114 7.50 -14.26 -11.45
N ASN A 115 7.28 -12.96 -11.18
CA ASN A 115 6.29 -12.12 -11.83
C ASN A 115 4.92 -12.83 -11.94
N ALA A 116 4.49 -13.43 -10.83
CA ALA A 116 3.24 -14.16 -10.74
C ALA A 116 2.09 -13.16 -10.54
N THR A 117 1.66 -12.48 -11.60
CA THR A 117 0.56 -11.51 -11.55
C THR A 117 -0.75 -12.17 -11.14
N LEU A 118 -1.72 -11.37 -10.66
CA LEU A 118 -3.03 -11.90 -10.28
C LEU A 118 -3.71 -12.63 -11.45
N ASP A 119 -3.68 -12.04 -12.65
CA ASP A 119 -4.26 -12.65 -13.86
C ASP A 119 -3.63 -14.02 -14.17
N ARG A 120 -2.30 -14.13 -14.02
CA ARG A 120 -1.61 -15.39 -14.23
C ARG A 120 -1.94 -16.43 -13.15
N LEU A 121 -2.09 -15.99 -11.89
CA LEU A 121 -2.44 -16.87 -10.78
C LEU A 121 -3.87 -17.42 -10.90
N VAL A 122 -4.81 -16.67 -11.50
CA VAL A 122 -6.19 -17.13 -11.75
C VAL A 122 -6.21 -18.37 -12.65
N ASP A 123 -5.33 -18.42 -13.65
CA ASP A 123 -5.30 -19.51 -14.63
C ASP A 123 -4.49 -20.74 -14.15
N MET A 124 -3.84 -20.65 -12.98
CA MET A 124 -2.99 -21.71 -12.44
C MET A 124 -3.72 -22.61 -11.44
N SER A 125 -3.42 -23.90 -11.47
CA SER A 125 -3.87 -24.84 -10.45
C SER A 125 -3.13 -24.63 -9.12
N ALA A 126 -3.74 -25.06 -8.01
CA ALA A 126 -3.11 -25.03 -6.69
C ALA A 126 -1.75 -25.73 -6.66
N SER A 127 -1.59 -26.84 -7.41
CA SER A 127 -0.30 -27.54 -7.50
C SER A 127 0.77 -26.69 -8.19
N GLU A 128 0.44 -26.02 -9.30
CA GLU A 128 1.37 -25.15 -10.02
C GLU A 128 1.77 -23.94 -9.18
N ILE A 129 0.82 -23.31 -8.48
CA ILE A 129 1.09 -22.20 -7.57
C ILE A 129 1.97 -22.66 -6.42
N GLY A 130 1.64 -23.80 -5.80
CA GLY A 130 2.45 -24.39 -4.74
C GLY A 130 3.88 -24.66 -5.19
N ASN A 131 4.07 -25.11 -6.43
CA ASN A 131 5.39 -25.40 -7.00
C ASN A 131 6.15 -24.10 -7.24
N LEU A 132 5.48 -23.08 -7.78
CA LEU A 132 6.03 -21.75 -8.02
C LEU A 132 6.55 -21.11 -6.73
N VAL A 133 5.81 -21.20 -5.62
CA VAL A 133 6.24 -20.67 -4.32
C VAL A 133 7.09 -21.66 -3.52
N GLY A 134 7.36 -22.86 -4.04
CA GLY A 134 8.11 -23.92 -3.36
C GLY A 134 7.51 -24.35 -2.02
N HIS A 135 6.18 -24.28 -1.88
CA HIS A 135 5.44 -24.70 -0.70
C HIS A 135 4.04 -25.18 -1.10
N MET A 136 3.89 -26.49 -1.32
CA MET A 136 2.67 -27.14 -1.82
C MET A 136 1.38 -26.66 -1.14
N ARG A 137 1.35 -26.66 0.20
CA ARG A 137 0.17 -26.24 0.97
C ARG A 137 -0.21 -24.77 0.81
N MET A 138 0.70 -23.92 0.31
CA MET A 138 0.36 -22.52 0.03
C MET A 138 -0.41 -22.37 -1.29
N GLY A 139 -0.38 -23.39 -2.15
CA GLY A 139 -1.13 -23.38 -3.41
C GLY A 139 -2.61 -23.15 -3.20
N ASP A 140 -3.24 -24.01 -2.39
CA ASP A 140 -4.67 -23.92 -2.07
C ASP A 140 -5.03 -22.56 -1.43
N THR A 141 -4.24 -22.13 -0.45
CA THR A 141 -4.45 -20.83 0.22
C THR A 141 -4.37 -19.65 -0.76
N ILE A 142 -3.45 -19.68 -1.73
CA ILE A 142 -3.31 -18.60 -2.71
C ILE A 142 -4.46 -18.63 -3.71
N VAL A 143 -4.91 -19.80 -4.15
CA VAL A 143 -6.12 -19.94 -5.00
C VAL A 143 -7.34 -19.35 -4.28
N ASP A 144 -7.51 -19.65 -2.99
CA ASP A 144 -8.58 -19.09 -2.18
C ASP A 144 -8.51 -17.56 -2.07
N PHE A 145 -7.31 -16.99 -2.02
CA PHE A 145 -7.12 -15.53 -1.99
C PHE A 145 -7.35 -14.85 -3.34
N VAL A 146 -7.00 -15.52 -4.44
CA VAL A 146 -7.19 -15.02 -5.81
C VAL A 146 -8.67 -15.03 -6.19
N SER A 147 -9.44 -15.98 -5.63
CA SER A 147 -10.87 -16.16 -5.93
C SER A 147 -11.82 -15.26 -5.13
N ARG A 148 -11.29 -14.42 -4.22
CA ARG A 148 -12.06 -13.50 -3.37
C ARG A 148 -12.17 -12.10 -3.97
#